data_AF-G1APM9-F1
#
_entry.id   AF-G1APM9-F1
#
_cell.length_a   1.000
_cell.length_b   1.000
_cell.length_c   1.000
_cell.angle_alpha   90.00
_cell.angle_beta   90.00
_cell.angle_gamma   90.00
#
_symmetry.space_group_name_H-M   'P 1'
#
loop_
_entity.id
_entity.type
_entity.pdbx_description
1 polymer ?
#
loop_
_entity_poly.entity_id
_entity_poly.type
_entity_poly.pdbx_seq_one_letter_code
_entity_poly.pdbx_strand_id
1 'polypeptide(L)'
;MYDNAVVRDCATVIDDARVSGNASVSRFAQVKSNAEVSDNTYVRDNAKVGGYAKVSGNASVGGNAIVRDTAEVGGYAKVSGNASVGGNAIVRDTAEVGGYAFVIGFTVISGNARVRGNAVVGGDTVVEGDTVLE
;
A
#
# COMPACT_ATOMS: atom_id res chain seq x y z
N MET A 1 5.86 16.09 -7.29
CA MET A 1 4.76 15.85 -8.25
C MET A 1 5.36 15.89 -9.64
N TYR A 2 5.25 14.80 -10.40
CA TYR A 2 5.80 14.66 -11.75
C TYR A 2 4.78 13.99 -12.68
N ASP A 3 4.97 14.12 -13.99
CA ASP A 3 4.14 13.52 -15.04
C ASP A 3 2.64 13.89 -14.94
N ASN A 4 1.75 12.89 -15.06
CA ASN A 4 0.30 13.05 -14.97
C ASN A 4 -0.22 12.81 -13.55
N ALA A 5 0.63 12.89 -12.53
CA ALA A 5 0.23 12.65 -11.15
C ALA A 5 -0.82 13.67 -10.69
N VAL A 6 -1.88 13.17 -10.04
CA VAL A 6 -3.00 14.00 -9.55
C VAL A 6 -3.09 13.90 -8.03
N VAL A 7 -3.12 15.06 -7.35
CA VAL A 7 -3.41 15.18 -5.92
C VAL A 7 -4.62 16.10 -5.75
N ARG A 8 -5.69 15.62 -5.12
CA ARG A 8 -6.95 16.35 -5.00
C ARG A 8 -7.73 15.98 -3.74
N ASP A 9 -8.91 16.59 -3.54
CA ASP A 9 -9.86 16.25 -2.47
C ASP A 9 -9.20 16.25 -1.07
N CYS A 10 -8.50 17.34 -0.75
CA CYS A 10 -7.76 17.55 0.49
C CYS A 10 -6.67 16.51 0.79
N ALA A 11 -6.20 15.76 -0.22
CA ALA A 11 -5.03 14.91 -0.07
C ALA A 11 -3.74 15.74 0.12
N THR A 12 -2.78 15.16 0.82
CA THR A 12 -1.51 15.82 1.16
C THR A 12 -0.32 14.99 0.70
N VAL A 13 0.68 15.66 0.14
CA VAL A 13 1.98 15.10 -0.22
C VAL A 13 3.05 16.00 0.37
N ILE A 14 3.80 15.52 1.36
CA ILE A 14 4.73 16.31 2.17
C ILE A 14 6.02 15.54 2.48
N ASP A 15 6.98 16.16 3.18
CA ASP A 15 8.19 15.51 3.71
C ASP A 15 8.94 14.65 2.67
N ASP A 16 9.42 15.30 1.60
CA ASP A 16 10.14 14.69 0.47
C ASP A 16 9.42 13.55 -0.26
N ALA A 17 8.12 13.36 -0.01
CA ALA A 17 7.32 12.38 -0.73
C ALA A 17 7.21 12.69 -2.22
N ARG A 18 7.24 11.64 -3.03
CA ARG A 18 7.21 11.73 -4.49
C ARG A 18 5.98 11.04 -5.04
N VAL A 19 5.26 11.76 -5.88
CA VAL A 19 4.15 11.22 -6.67
C VAL A 19 4.44 11.49 -8.15
N SER A 20 4.43 10.45 -8.98
CA SER A 20 4.79 10.49 -10.41
C SER A 20 3.95 9.53 -11.25
N GLY A 21 4.16 9.49 -12.58
CA GLY A 21 3.38 8.67 -13.50
C GLY A 21 1.93 9.15 -13.64
N ASN A 22 0.98 8.22 -13.66
CA ASN A 22 -0.47 8.47 -13.66
C ASN A 22 -1.08 8.29 -12.25
N ALA A 23 -0.26 8.39 -11.20
CA ALA A 23 -0.69 8.11 -9.83
C ALA A 23 -1.73 9.15 -9.36
N SER A 24 -2.76 8.69 -8.66
CA SER A 24 -3.82 9.53 -8.12
C SER A 24 -3.88 9.41 -6.59
N VAL A 25 -3.61 10.52 -5.90
CA VAL A 25 -3.80 10.67 -4.46
C VAL A 25 -5.03 11.55 -4.19
N SER A 26 -6.03 11.01 -3.49
CA SER A 26 -7.27 11.76 -3.26
C SER A 26 -7.95 11.43 -1.93
N ARG A 27 -9.04 12.15 -1.62
CA ARG A 27 -9.95 11.95 -0.50
C ARG A 27 -9.22 11.82 0.83
N PHE A 28 -8.57 12.91 1.25
CA PHE A 28 -7.83 13.02 2.52
C PHE A 28 -6.65 12.05 2.68
N ALA A 29 -6.25 11.33 1.63
CA ALA A 29 -5.06 10.49 1.67
C ALA A 29 -3.78 11.31 1.92
N GLN A 30 -2.80 10.67 2.54
CA GLN A 30 -1.54 11.30 2.91
C GLN A 30 -0.37 10.47 2.38
N VAL A 31 0.54 11.12 1.65
CA VAL A 31 1.82 10.55 1.24
C VAL A 31 2.92 11.42 1.87
N LYS A 32 3.80 10.81 2.67
CA LYS A 32 4.78 11.56 3.45
C LYS A 32 6.10 10.81 3.65
N SER A 33 7.06 11.46 4.28
CA SER A 33 8.28 10.88 4.83
C SER A 33 9.03 10.01 3.79
N ASN A 34 9.42 10.63 2.68
CA ASN A 34 10.15 9.99 1.57
C ASN A 34 9.42 8.84 0.88
N ALA A 35 8.11 8.67 1.06
CA ALA A 35 7.35 7.67 0.33
C ALA A 35 7.26 7.99 -1.17
N GLU A 36 7.22 6.95 -1.98
CA GLU A 36 7.11 7.05 -3.44
C GLU A 36 5.82 6.38 -3.92
N VAL A 37 5.02 7.12 -4.69
CA VAL A 37 3.80 6.64 -5.32
C VAL A 37 3.89 6.91 -6.82
N SER A 38 3.94 5.87 -7.64
CA SER A 38 4.22 6.00 -9.08
C SER A 38 3.24 5.23 -9.95
N ASP A 39 3.46 5.27 -11.27
CA ASP A 39 2.72 4.49 -12.28
C ASP A 39 1.21 4.76 -12.27
N ASN A 40 0.35 3.75 -12.38
CA ASN A 40 -1.11 3.87 -12.45
C ASN A 40 -1.77 3.56 -11.09
N THR A 41 -1.19 4.06 -10.00
CA THR A 41 -1.62 3.73 -8.64
C THR A 41 -2.69 4.66 -8.09
N TYR A 42 -3.46 4.16 -7.12
CA TYR A 42 -4.50 4.91 -6.45
C TYR A 42 -4.31 4.88 -4.93
N VAL A 43 -4.07 6.04 -4.32
CA VAL A 43 -4.04 6.21 -2.86
C VAL A 43 -5.22 7.10 -2.47
N ARG A 44 -6.18 6.56 -1.71
CA ARG A 44 -7.46 7.25 -1.46
C ARG A 44 -8.05 6.99 -0.09
N ASP A 45 -9.09 7.74 0.24
CA ASP A 45 -10.00 7.52 1.36
C ASP A 45 -9.33 7.48 2.76
N ASN A 46 -8.52 8.49 3.11
CA ASN A 46 -7.72 8.58 4.35
C ASN A 46 -6.51 7.61 4.45
N ALA A 47 -6.17 6.91 3.37
CA ALA A 47 -5.00 6.05 3.34
C ALA A 47 -3.72 6.83 3.61
N LYS A 48 -2.77 6.20 4.30
CA LYS A 48 -1.47 6.80 4.65
C LYS A 48 -0.34 5.96 4.08
N VAL A 49 0.52 6.60 3.29
CA VAL A 49 1.75 6.01 2.76
C VAL A 49 2.93 6.81 3.29
N GLY A 50 3.91 6.15 3.92
CA GLY A 50 5.04 6.86 4.53
C GLY A 50 6.30 6.04 4.76
N GLY A 51 7.35 6.67 5.28
CA GLY A 51 8.50 5.98 5.86
C GLY A 51 9.41 5.28 4.87
N TYR A 52 9.56 5.81 3.65
CA TYR A 52 10.21 5.17 2.49
C TYR A 52 9.41 4.09 1.76
N ALA A 53 8.11 3.93 2.08
CA ALA A 53 7.26 2.96 1.42
C ALA A 53 7.09 3.29 -0.07
N LYS A 54 6.95 2.24 -0.88
CA LYS A 54 6.75 2.35 -2.33
C LYS A 54 5.43 1.75 -2.74
N VAL A 55 4.65 2.50 -3.52
CA VAL A 55 3.40 2.03 -4.12
C VAL A 55 3.48 2.26 -5.63
N SER A 56 3.44 1.19 -6.42
CA SER A 56 3.72 1.26 -7.86
C SER A 56 2.85 0.28 -8.68
N GLY A 57 3.03 0.29 -10.01
CA GLY A 57 2.25 -0.53 -10.95
C GLY A 57 0.81 -0.05 -11.13
N ASN A 58 -0.15 -0.89 -10.76
CA ASN A 58 -1.60 -0.64 -10.76
C ASN A 58 -2.21 -0.86 -9.36
N ALA A 59 -1.39 -0.75 -8.31
CA ALA A 59 -1.80 -1.01 -6.95
C ALA A 59 -2.83 0.02 -6.44
N SER A 60 -3.67 -0.39 -5.49
CA SER A 60 -4.61 0.49 -4.81
C SER A 60 -4.48 0.40 -3.29
N VAL A 61 -4.30 1.55 -2.67
CA VAL A 61 -4.32 1.73 -1.21
C VAL A 61 -5.52 2.61 -0.85
N GLY A 62 -6.41 2.10 -0.01
CA GLY A 62 -7.69 2.75 0.28
C GLY A 62 -8.18 2.54 1.70
N GLY A 63 -9.25 3.25 2.08
CA GLY A 63 -9.73 3.32 3.45
C GLY A 63 -8.66 3.91 4.39
N ASN A 64 -8.71 3.56 5.66
CA ASN A 64 -7.71 3.98 6.66
C ASN A 64 -6.42 3.12 6.61
N ALA A 65 -6.14 2.46 5.48
CA ALA A 65 -4.97 1.59 5.35
C ALA A 65 -3.67 2.38 5.53
N ILE A 66 -2.67 1.72 6.14
CA ILE A 66 -1.36 2.30 6.40
C ILE A 66 -0.30 1.45 5.73
N VAL A 67 0.44 2.03 4.78
CA VAL A 67 1.67 1.45 4.21
C VAL A 67 2.83 2.30 4.71
N ARG A 68 3.78 1.69 5.41
CA ARG A 68 4.86 2.42 6.08
C ARG A 68 6.19 1.68 6.05
N ASP A 69 7.20 2.32 6.62
CA ASP A 69 8.57 1.81 6.64
C ASP A 69 9.02 1.53 5.19
N THR A 70 9.82 0.51 4.94
CA THR A 70 10.32 0.15 3.60
C THR A 70 9.40 -0.80 2.84
N ALA A 71 8.11 -0.86 3.19
CA ALA A 71 7.16 -1.77 2.55
C ALA A 71 6.92 -1.40 1.07
N GLU A 72 6.69 -2.43 0.25
CA GLU A 72 6.43 -2.29 -1.18
C GLU A 72 5.06 -2.88 -1.54
N VAL A 73 4.24 -2.09 -2.23
CA VAL A 73 2.95 -2.53 -2.76
C VAL A 73 2.94 -2.31 -4.27
N GLY A 74 2.84 -3.38 -5.04
CA GLY A 74 2.99 -3.34 -6.50
C GLY A 74 2.01 -4.23 -7.26
N GLY A 75 2.16 -4.29 -8.58
CA GLY A 75 1.25 -5.07 -9.44
C GLY A 75 -0.17 -4.52 -9.43
N TYR A 76 -1.16 -5.38 -9.21
CA TYR A 76 -2.57 -5.06 -9.00
C TYR A 76 -3.00 -5.25 -7.54
N ALA A 77 -2.05 -5.25 -6.61
CA ALA A 77 -2.31 -5.48 -5.20
C ALA A 77 -3.25 -4.43 -4.61
N LYS A 78 -4.03 -4.84 -3.62
CA LYS A 78 -4.95 -3.96 -2.89
C LYS A 78 -4.68 -3.99 -1.41
N VAL A 79 -4.51 -2.83 -0.80
CA VAL A 79 -4.47 -2.66 0.66
C VAL A 79 -5.64 -1.77 1.07
N SER A 80 -6.52 -2.25 1.95
CA SER A 80 -7.77 -1.58 2.24
C SER A 80 -8.25 -1.73 3.70
N GLY A 81 -9.32 -1.02 4.06
CA GLY A 81 -9.88 -1.07 5.41
C GLY A 81 -9.02 -0.32 6.43
N ASN A 82 -8.69 -0.94 7.55
CA ASN A 82 -7.75 -0.45 8.56
C ASN A 82 -6.45 -1.29 8.56
N ALA A 83 -6.16 -2.01 7.47
CA ALA A 83 -4.97 -2.85 7.40
C ALA A 83 -3.69 -2.03 7.49
N SER A 84 -2.64 -2.63 8.07
CA SER A 84 -1.31 -2.03 8.10
C SER A 84 -0.29 -2.98 7.49
N VAL A 85 0.49 -2.45 6.55
CA VAL A 85 1.64 -3.10 5.91
C VAL A 85 2.89 -2.28 6.25
N GLY A 86 3.89 -2.92 6.85
CA GLY A 86 5.11 -2.25 7.31
C GLY A 86 6.32 -3.17 7.33
N GLY A 87 7.40 -2.74 7.97
CA GLY A 87 8.71 -3.40 7.87
C GLY A 87 9.22 -3.41 6.43
N ASN A 88 9.67 -4.57 5.96
CA ASN A 88 10.12 -4.80 4.57
C ASN A 88 9.10 -5.67 3.81
N ALA A 89 7.82 -5.59 4.17
CA ALA A 89 6.80 -6.43 3.57
C ALA A 89 6.56 -6.06 2.11
N ILE A 90 6.34 -7.08 1.28
CA ILE A 90 6.05 -6.95 -0.15
C ILE A 90 4.66 -7.50 -0.43
N VAL A 91 3.77 -6.68 -0.98
CA VAL A 91 2.45 -7.12 -1.46
C VAL A 91 2.38 -6.86 -2.97
N ARG A 92 2.22 -7.91 -3.77
CA ARG A 92 2.30 -7.81 -5.23
C ARG A 92 1.29 -8.71 -5.93
N ASP A 93 1.39 -8.74 -7.26
CA ASP A 93 0.48 -9.48 -8.15
C ASP A 93 -0.97 -9.01 -7.93
N THR A 94 -1.92 -9.87 -7.59
CA THR A 94 -3.34 -9.55 -7.36
C THR A 94 -3.73 -9.68 -5.88
N ALA A 95 -2.75 -9.75 -4.99
CA ALA A 95 -2.97 -10.00 -3.57
C ALA A 95 -3.79 -8.89 -2.89
N GLU A 96 -4.57 -9.28 -1.89
CA GLU A 96 -5.42 -8.36 -1.12
C GLU A 96 -5.09 -8.41 0.38
N VAL A 97 -4.82 -7.26 0.97
CA VAL A 97 -4.68 -7.08 2.42
C VAL A 97 -5.80 -6.15 2.90
N GLY A 98 -6.62 -6.59 3.85
CA GLY A 98 -7.84 -5.89 4.23
C GLY A 98 -8.25 -6.08 5.69
N GLY A 99 -9.37 -5.46 6.08
CA GLY A 99 -9.87 -5.55 7.46
C GLY A 99 -8.96 -4.80 8.45
N TYR A 100 -8.52 -5.49 9.49
CA TYR A 100 -7.54 -5.04 10.49
C TYR A 100 -6.23 -5.83 10.40
N ALA A 101 -5.96 -6.46 9.24
CA ALA A 101 -4.76 -7.26 9.04
C ALA A 101 -3.48 -6.46 9.31
N PHE A 102 -2.50 -7.12 9.92
CA PHE A 102 -1.21 -6.54 10.26
C PHE A 102 -0.08 -7.35 9.64
N VAL A 103 0.58 -6.78 8.63
CA VAL A 103 1.65 -7.43 7.84
C VAL A 103 2.96 -6.69 8.08
N ILE A 104 3.97 -7.39 8.61
CA ILE A 104 5.27 -6.82 8.97
C ILE A 104 6.44 -7.75 8.63
N GLY A 105 7.67 -7.33 8.92
CA GLY A 105 8.88 -8.13 8.70
C GLY A 105 9.26 -8.22 7.22
N PHE A 106 9.96 -9.28 6.83
CA PHE A 106 10.29 -9.63 5.44
C PHE A 106 9.20 -10.54 4.85
N THR A 107 7.95 -10.15 5.03
CA THR A 107 6.80 -10.93 4.54
C THR A 107 6.57 -10.68 3.06
N VAL A 108 6.29 -11.72 2.28
CA VAL A 108 5.84 -11.61 0.88
C VAL A 108 4.42 -12.14 0.75
N ILE A 109 3.52 -11.32 0.21
CA ILE A 109 2.15 -11.70 -0.14
C ILE A 109 2.01 -11.53 -1.67
N SER A 110 1.75 -12.63 -2.37
CA SER A 110 1.75 -12.66 -3.84
C SER A 110 0.69 -13.64 -4.40
N GLY A 111 0.58 -13.72 -5.73
CA GLY A 111 -0.54 -14.42 -6.38
C GLY A 111 -1.87 -13.74 -6.10
N ASN A 112 -2.93 -14.52 -5.87
CA ASN A 112 -4.26 -14.05 -5.47
C ASN A 112 -4.48 -14.13 -3.95
N ALA A 113 -3.42 -14.19 -3.15
CA ALA A 113 -3.52 -14.40 -1.72
C ALA A 113 -4.31 -13.27 -1.03
N ARG A 114 -5.08 -13.62 0.01
CA ARG A 114 -5.94 -12.66 0.74
C ARG A 114 -5.66 -12.74 2.23
N VAL A 115 -5.19 -11.65 2.82
CA VAL A 115 -4.99 -11.49 4.26
C VAL A 115 -6.02 -10.49 4.77
N ARG A 116 -6.95 -10.94 5.60
CA ARG A 116 -8.12 -10.15 6.01
C ARG A 116 -8.42 -10.38 7.49
N GLY A 117 -9.55 -9.84 7.98
CA GLY A 117 -9.96 -10.02 9.36
C GLY A 117 -8.97 -9.35 10.32
N ASN A 118 -8.49 -10.10 11.32
CA ASN A 118 -7.50 -9.63 12.29
C ASN A 118 -6.16 -10.38 12.14
N ALA A 119 -5.92 -11.00 10.97
CA ALA A 119 -4.73 -11.78 10.70
C ALA A 119 -3.44 -10.96 10.94
N VAL A 120 -2.46 -11.61 11.57
CA VAL A 120 -1.12 -11.06 11.77
C VAL A 120 -0.13 -11.93 11.02
N VAL A 121 0.63 -11.32 10.10
CA VAL A 121 1.65 -12.00 9.30
C VAL A 121 2.97 -11.25 9.49
N GLY A 122 4.03 -11.97 9.87
CA GLY A 122 5.29 -11.35 10.26
C GLY A 122 6.49 -12.26 10.12
N GLY A 123 7.67 -11.73 10.43
CA GLY A 123 8.95 -12.44 10.31
C GLY A 123 9.36 -12.62 8.85
N ASP A 124 9.78 -13.82 8.49
CA ASP A 124 10.23 -14.20 7.14
C ASP A 124 9.18 -15.12 6.49
N THR A 125 7.95 -14.61 6.33
CA THR A 125 6.80 -15.42 5.88
C THR A 125 6.49 -15.20 4.40
N VAL A 126 6.12 -16.27 3.68
CA VAL A 126 5.60 -16.18 2.31
C VAL A 126 4.16 -16.69 2.27
N VAL A 127 3.26 -15.88 1.71
CA VAL A 127 1.85 -16.22 1.46
C VAL A 127 1.59 -16.05 -0.03
N GLU A 128 1.35 -17.15 -0.74
CA GLU A 128 1.24 -17.15 -2.20
C GLU A 128 0.05 -17.97 -2.72
N GLY A 129 -0.18 -17.90 -4.03
CA GLY A 129 -1.26 -18.62 -4.70
C GLY A 129 -2.63 -18.07 -4.33
N ASP A 130 -3.61 -18.95 -4.12
CA ASP A 130 -4.99 -18.62 -3.77
C ASP A 130 -5.26 -18.72 -2.25
N THR A 131 -4.24 -18.50 -1.43
CA THR A 131 -4.31 -18.66 0.03
C THR A 131 -5.16 -17.58 0.69
N VAL A 132 -5.90 -17.94 1.74
CA VAL A 132 -6.69 -17.01 2.56
C VAL A 132 -6.28 -17.12 4.02
N LEU A 133 -5.94 -15.99 4.63
CA LEU A 133 -5.70 -15.82 6.06
C LEU A 133 -6.73 -14.83 6.62
N GLU A 134 -7.37 -15.17 7.74
CA GLU A 134 -8.41 -14.37 8.41
C GLU A 134 -8.11 -14.10 9.89
#